data_AF-A0A0R2S5V8-F1
#
_entry.id   AF-A0A0R2S5V8-F1
#
_cell.length_a   1.000
_cell.length_b   1.000
_cell.length_c   1.000
_cell.angle_alpha   90.00
_cell.angle_beta   90.00
_cell.angle_gamma   90.00
#
_symmetry.space_group_name_H-M   'P 1'
#
loop_
_entity.id
_entity.type
_entity.pdbx_description
1 polymer ?
#
loop_
_entity_poly.entity_id
_entity_poly.type
_entity_poly.pdbx_seq_one_letter_code
_entity_poly.pdbx_strand_id
1 'polypeptide(L)' 'MDFSTIFLITIFMLAFVFAGIGIKLLLKKNGKFSGTCASQSPFLNKEGESCSLCGASAEEKCKNEEV' A
#
# COMPACT_ATOMS: atom_id res chain seq x y z
N MET A 1 20.14 -28.17 7.97
CA MET A 1 19.29 -27.00 8.27
C MET A 1 17.97 -27.55 8.78
N ASP A 2 17.73 -27.44 10.08
CA ASP A 2 16.56 -28.04 10.70
C ASP A 2 15.30 -27.23 10.36
N PHE A 3 14.18 -27.93 10.21
CA PHE A 3 12.89 -27.35 9.86
C PHE A 3 12.49 -26.21 10.82
N SER A 4 12.73 -26.38 12.12
CA SER A 4 12.46 -25.39 13.15
C SER A 4 13.21 -24.07 12.92
N THR A 5 14.45 -24.12 12.44
CA THR A 5 15.24 -22.92 12.15
C THR A 5 14.65 -22.13 10.98
N ILE A 6 14.26 -22.83 9.91
CA ILE A 6 13.63 -22.22 8.73
C ILE A 6 12.28 -21.60 9.11
N PHE A 7 11.50 -22.30 9.94
CA PHE A 7 10.21 -21.83 10.41
C PHE A 7 10.34 -20.52 11.21
N LEU A 8 11.27 -20.45 12.17
CA LEU A 8 11.48 -19.26 12.99
C LEU A 8 11.99 -18.06 12.15
N ILE A 9 12.91 -18.29 11.23
CA ILE A 9 13.41 -17.23 10.33
C ILE A 9 12.27 -16.68 9.46
N THR A 10 11.41 -17.55 8.93
CA THR A 10 10.29 -17.14 8.08
C THR A 10 9.30 -16.27 8.82
N ILE A 11 8.89 -16.67 10.04
CA ILE A 11 7.99 -15.89 10.89
C ILE A 11 8.62 -14.55 11.26
N PHE A 12 9.91 -14.54 11.63
CA PHE A 12 10.62 -13.31 11.95
C PHE A 12 10.66 -12.35 10.75
N MET A 13 10.96 -12.85 9.55
CA MET A 13 11.02 -12.02 8.34
C MET A 13 9.65 -11.43 7.97
N LEU A 14 8.58 -12.22 8.09
CA LEU A 14 7.20 -11.75 7.90
C LEU A 14 6.87 -10.63 8.90
N ALA A 15 7.09 -10.88 10.21
CA ALA A 15 6.82 -9.91 11.25
C ALA A 15 7.61 -8.61 11.06
N PHE A 16 8.88 -8.71 10.66
CA PHE A 16 9.74 -7.56 10.38
C PHE A 16 9.17 -6.68 9.26
N VAL A 17 8.69 -7.27 8.15
CA VAL A 17 8.09 -6.52 7.04
C VAL A 17 6.82 -5.80 7.48
N PHE A 18 5.91 -6.49 8.18
CA PHE A 18 4.67 -5.87 8.66
C PHE A 18 4.94 -4.74 9.66
N ALA A 19 5.89 -4.94 10.58
CA ALA A 19 6.33 -3.90 11.51
C ALA A 19 6.87 -2.68 10.74
N GLY A 20 7.70 -2.89 9.71
CA GLY A 20 8.22 -1.81 8.86
C GLY A 20 7.13 -1.02 8.13
N ILE A 21 6.11 -1.69 7.58
CA ILE A 21 4.97 -1.03 6.94
C ILE A 21 4.16 -0.22 7.96
N GLY A 22 3.91 -0.79 9.14
CA GLY A 22 3.18 -0.12 10.23
C GLY A 22 3.89 1.14 10.71
N ILE A 23 5.20 1.05 10.98
CA ILE A 23 6.03 2.20 11.37
C ILE A 23 5.98 3.30 10.30
N LYS A 24 6.12 2.92 9.03
CA LYS A 24 6.05 3.87 7.90
C LYS A 24 4.69 4.60 7.86
N LEU A 25 3.60 3.91 8.18
CA LEU A 25 2.26 4.52 8.23
C LEU A 25 2.13 5.50 9.40
N LEU A 26 2.62 5.14 10.59
CA LEU A 26 2.63 6.02 11.78
C LEU A 26 3.47 7.28 11.55
N LEU A 27 4.59 7.16 10.83
CA LEU A 27 5.47 8.29 10.50
C LEU A 27 4.94 9.14 9.33
N LYS A 28 3.88 8.71 8.63
CA LYS A 28 3.34 9.45 7.49
C LYS A 28 2.37 10.54 7.96
N LYS A 29 2.67 11.80 7.61
CA LYS A 29 1.83 12.97 7.93
C LYS A 29 0.43 12.76 7.33
N ASN A 30 -0.59 12.72 8.19
CA ASN A 30 -2.01 12.41 7.93
C ASN A 30 -2.42 10.93 7.86
N GLY A 31 -1.52 9.96 8.08
CA GLY A 31 -1.87 8.53 8.17
C GLY A 31 -2.57 7.95 6.93
N LYS A 32 -2.60 8.69 5.80
CA LYS A 32 -3.24 8.26 4.56
C LYS A 32 -2.25 7.47 3.73
N PHE A 33 -2.71 6.32 3.24
CA PHE A 33 -2.04 5.63 2.14
C PHE A 33 -2.05 6.55 0.90
N SER A 34 -0.95 6.60 0.16
CA SER A 34 -0.78 7.47 -1.01
C SER A 34 -1.54 6.92 -2.22
N GLY A 35 -2.86 6.78 -2.10
CA GLY A 35 -3.69 6.05 -3.05
C GLY A 35 -3.71 4.56 -2.73
N THR A 36 -4.91 4.00 -2.58
CA THR A 36 -5.12 2.55 -2.49
C THR A 36 -5.12 1.89 -3.88
N CYS A 37 -5.13 2.70 -4.94
CA CYS A 37 -5.09 2.31 -6.34
C CYS A 37 -3.79 2.83 -7.00
N ALA A 38 -3.13 1.99 -7.81
CA ALA A 38 -1.89 2.36 -8.50
C ALA A 38 -2.07 3.62 -9.37
N SER A 39 -3.22 3.76 -10.03
CA SER A 39 -3.56 4.89 -10.89
C SER A 39 -3.76 6.21 -10.13
N GLN A 40 -3.96 6.17 -8.82
CA GLN A 40 -4.04 7.36 -7.96
C GLN A 40 -2.77 7.56 -7.12
N SER A 41 -1.74 6.75 -7.34
CA SER A 41 -0.48 6.91 -6.62
C SER A 41 0.22 8.19 -7.06
N PRO A 42 0.51 9.16 -6.18
CA PRO A 42 1.22 10.38 -6.51
C PRO A 42 2.66 10.14 -6.98
N PHE A 43 3.18 8.92 -6.79
CA PHE A 43 4.48 8.52 -7.34
C PHE A 43 4.41 8.16 -8.83
N LEU A 44 3.29 7.56 -9.26
CA LEU A 44 3.08 7.08 -10.63
C LEU A 44 2.31 8.10 -11.47
N ASN A 45 1.27 8.69 -10.89
CA ASN A 45 0.41 9.69 -11.51
C ASN A 45 0.85 11.09 -11.05
N LYS A 46 1.85 11.63 -11.74
CA LYS A 46 2.43 12.96 -11.46
C LYS A 46 1.67 14.10 -12.14
N GLU A 47 0.96 13.77 -13.23
CA GLU A 47 0.25 14.73 -14.08
C GLU A 47 -1.21 14.92 -13.62
N GLY A 48 -1.64 14.18 -12.59
CA GLY A 48 -2.98 14.29 -12.01
C GLY A 48 -4.07 13.72 -12.92
N GLU A 49 -3.72 12.74 -13.76
CA GLU A 49 -4.66 12.10 -14.67
C GLU A 49 -5.78 11.40 -13.90
N SER A 50 -6.98 11.35 -14.49
CA SER A 50 -8.06 10.56 -13.91
C SER A 50 -7.73 9.07 -14.01
N CYS A 51 -8.19 8.29 -13.03
CA CYS A 51 -8.02 6.84 -13.05
C CYS A 51 -8.66 6.25 -14.31
N SER A 52 -7.86 5.63 -15.19
CA SER A 52 -8.38 5.04 -16.44
C SER A 52 -9.40 3.91 -16.24
N LEU A 53 -9.53 3.40 -15.02
CA LEU A 53 -10.39 2.28 -14.65
C LEU A 53 -11.76 2.72 -14.13
N CYS A 54 -11.85 3.87 -13.43
CA CYS A 54 -13.10 4.33 -12.81
C CYS A 54 -13.36 5.84 -12.96
N GLY A 55 -12.49 6.58 -13.65
CA GLY A 55 -12.63 8.01 -13.90
C GLY A 55 -12.46 8.93 -12.68
N ALA A 56 -12.16 8.39 -11.49
CA ALA A 56 -11.94 9.19 -10.28
C ALA A 56 -10.62 9.97 -10.33
N SER A 57 -10.62 11.22 -9.85
CA SER A 57 -9.39 11.98 -9.61
C SER A 57 -8.55 11.35 -8.47
N ALA A 58 -7.31 11.80 -8.30
CA ALA A 58 -6.41 11.28 -7.26
C ALA A 58 -6.92 11.51 -5.82
N GLU A 59 -7.78 12.50 -5.61
CA GLU A 59 -8.39 12.82 -4.31
C GLU A 59 -9.74 12.13 -4.11
N GLU A 60 -10.37 11.66 -5.18
CA GLU A 60 -11.68 11.01 -5.16
C GLU A 60 -11.55 9.52 -4.83
N LYS A 61 -12.52 9.01 -4.07
CA LYS A 61 -12.65 7.55 -3.89
C LYS A 61 -12.99 6.89 -5.23
N CYS A 62 -12.59 5.64 -5.38
CA CYS A 62 -12.96 4.83 -6.54
C CYS A 62 -14.48 4.88 -6.74
N LYS A 63 -14.92 5.28 -7.94
CA LYS A 63 -16.34 5.39 -8.32
C LYS A 63 -16.89 4.08 -8.88
N ASN A 64 -16.10 3.00 -8.83
CA ASN A 64 -16.58 1.71 -9.27
C ASN A 64 -17.53 1.16 -8.19
N GLU A 65 -18.82 1.15 -8.50
CA GLU A 65 -19.88 0.60 -7.65
C GLU A 65 -19.88 -0.94 -7.65
N GLU A 66 -19.03 -1.55 -8.50
CA GLU A 66 -18.86 -2.99 -8.68
C GLU A 66 -17.57 -3.46 -7.98
N VAL A 67 -17.53 -3.36 -6.64
CA VAL A 67 -16.70 -4.20 -5.78
C VAL A 67 -17.53 -4.68 -4.60
#